data_AF-A0A2V7T9Z8-F1
#
_entry.id   AF-A0A2V7T9Z8-F1
#
_cell.length_a   1.000
_cell.length_b   1.000
_cell.length_c   1.000
_cell.angle_alpha   90.00
_cell.angle_beta   90.00
_cell.angle_gamma   90.00
#
_symmetry.space_group_name_H-M   'P 1'
#
loop_
_entity.id
_entity.type
_entity.pdbx_description
1 polymer ?
#
loop_
_entity_poly.entity_id
_entity_poly.type
_entity_poly.pdbx_seq_one_letter_code
_entity_poly.pdbx_strand_id
1 'polypeptide(L)'
;MHVGPVSSSALLFGLAPLALAAQRQASVGVGTGVVRYAGGSSFSALTVSPAAQSLSISRYLAVTGSVSLLEAGVWASQGRADIWSALTQLGNTRVAVSGTIGFSTRSDGVAAGSGSALAEAVRGDVAIGAGVVSGVIQQESGVAAFRLRGRTWRQLGAPTQLSFTTEATRFLGAWYTDVVGGLSFDGSRIVGSIWLSGRLSKTYGSTGAASATLQYFLTPSLAVEASGGNYLRDPFQGLPRAGFITGGVRFFAKRRAMAPSVPAATQVLQPLVAQHRGGDTVVVRFNMTGVQSVAIAGNWNAWKPEALRGLGNDLWEAALRLPAGTYYFNLVVNGKEWVVPGGVATISDGMGGLVAVLNVL
;
A
#
# COMPACT_ATOMS: atom_id res chain seq x y z
N MET A 1 38.83 -10.79 -5.12
CA MET A 1 37.68 -11.29 -4.33
C MET A 1 36.48 -10.46 -4.75
N HIS A 2 35.50 -11.04 -5.44
CA HIS A 2 34.26 -10.32 -5.74
C HIS A 2 33.42 -10.24 -4.47
N VAL A 3 32.97 -9.03 -4.12
CA VAL A 3 32.08 -8.82 -2.98
C VAL A 3 30.72 -9.40 -3.36
N GLY A 4 30.15 -10.25 -2.48
CA GLY A 4 28.82 -10.83 -2.69
C GLY A 4 27.73 -9.75 -2.86
N PRO A 5 26.51 -10.12 -3.28
CA PRO A 5 25.45 -9.15 -3.52
C PRO A 5 25.14 -8.39 -2.22
N VAL A 6 25.23 -7.07 -2.29
CA VAL A 6 25.00 -6.16 -1.18
C VAL A 6 23.62 -5.55 -1.35
N SER A 7 22.80 -5.68 -0.32
CA SER A 7 21.49 -5.04 -0.30
C SER A 7 21.61 -3.58 0.11
N SER A 8 21.38 -2.70 -0.86
CA SER A 8 20.93 -1.33 -0.70
C SER A 8 19.41 -1.26 -0.50
N SER A 9 18.73 -2.35 -0.14
CA SER A 9 17.26 -2.35 0.01
C SER A 9 16.84 -1.62 1.29
N ALA A 10 17.83 -1.37 2.15
CA ALA A 10 17.81 -0.39 3.23
C ALA A 10 17.85 1.07 2.76
N LEU A 11 18.41 1.34 1.58
CA LEU A 11 18.51 2.64 0.92
C LEU A 11 17.36 2.86 -0.07
N LEU A 12 16.58 1.81 -0.40
CA LEU A 12 15.19 1.98 -0.79
C LEU A 12 14.49 2.61 0.43
N PHE A 13 14.25 3.91 0.35
CA PHE A 13 13.46 4.65 1.31
C PHE A 13 12.05 4.04 1.39
N GLY A 14 11.87 3.13 2.34
CA GLY A 14 10.62 2.41 2.55
C GLY A 14 10.28 1.42 1.44
N LEU A 15 9.63 0.33 1.84
CA LEU A 15 8.54 -0.19 1.02
C LEU A 15 7.62 0.99 0.67
N ALA A 16 7.16 1.02 -0.58
CA ALA A 16 6.43 2.13 -1.19
C ALA A 16 5.61 2.99 -0.20
N PRO A 17 5.66 4.33 -0.29
CA PRO A 17 4.79 5.18 0.51
C PRO A 17 3.33 4.77 0.28
N LEU A 18 2.69 4.21 1.31
CA LEU A 18 1.25 4.29 1.47
C LEU A 18 0.96 5.79 1.65
N ALA A 19 0.67 6.44 0.54
CA ALA A 19 0.19 7.81 0.48
C ALA A 19 -1.21 7.70 -0.12
N LEU A 20 -2.15 7.61 0.78
CA LEU A 20 -3.52 7.23 0.49
C LEU A 20 -4.32 8.52 0.24
N ALA A 21 -4.10 9.07 -0.95
CA ALA A 21 -5.01 9.94 -1.69
C ALA A 21 -4.52 10.08 -3.15
N ALA A 22 -4.80 9.07 -3.99
CA ALA A 22 -5.13 9.14 -5.43
C ALA A 22 -4.70 7.87 -6.18
N GLN A 23 -5.59 7.35 -7.04
CA GLN A 23 -5.48 6.10 -7.83
C GLN A 23 -4.19 5.87 -8.64
N ARG A 24 -3.31 6.87 -8.77
CA ARG A 24 -1.95 6.78 -9.34
C ARG A 24 -1.06 7.86 -8.75
N GLN A 25 0.09 7.50 -8.21
CA GLN A 25 1.06 8.43 -7.63
C GLN A 25 2.48 8.08 -8.07
N ALA A 26 3.29 9.10 -8.30
CA ALA A 26 4.71 8.97 -8.54
C ALA A 26 5.48 9.91 -7.61
N SER A 27 6.68 9.52 -7.25
CA SER A 27 7.57 10.30 -6.38
C SER A 27 9.03 10.02 -6.69
N VAL A 28 9.88 10.97 -6.32
CA VAL A 28 11.32 10.79 -6.33
C VAL A 28 11.86 11.25 -4.98
N GLY A 29 12.58 10.35 -4.30
CA GLY A 29 13.29 10.65 -3.07
C GLY A 29 14.78 10.89 -3.35
N VAL A 30 15.36 11.84 -2.63
CA VAL A 30 16.82 12.03 -2.55
C VAL A 30 17.20 12.01 -1.09
N GLY A 31 18.20 11.22 -0.73
CA GLY A 31 18.66 11.20 0.64
C GLY A 31 19.96 10.43 0.82
N THR A 32 20.33 10.30 2.08
CA THR A 32 21.55 9.62 2.50
C THR A 32 21.22 8.52 3.49
N GLY A 33 22.09 7.54 3.59
CA GLY A 33 21.95 6.47 4.55
C GLY A 33 23.25 5.78 4.86
N VAL A 34 23.24 5.06 5.98
CA VAL A 34 24.33 4.19 6.39
C VAL A 34 23.78 2.79 6.52
N VAL A 35 24.46 1.84 5.89
CA VAL A 35 24.18 0.41 6.02
C VAL A 35 25.32 -0.24 6.78
N ARG A 36 25.00 -1.10 7.74
CA ARG A 36 25.98 -1.86 8.53
C ARG A 36 25.71 -3.35 8.44
N TYR A 37 26.68 -4.11 7.96
CA TYR A 37 26.61 -5.56 7.91
C TYR A 37 27.00 -6.20 9.23
N ALA A 38 26.48 -7.40 9.46
CA ALA A 38 26.85 -8.21 10.63
C ALA A 38 28.36 -8.51 10.71
N GLY A 39 29.06 -8.51 9.56
CA GLY A 39 30.52 -8.67 9.48
C GLY A 39 31.34 -7.42 9.84
N GLY A 40 30.70 -6.35 10.31
CA GLY A 40 31.38 -5.13 10.79
C GLY A 40 31.63 -4.07 9.74
N SER A 41 31.50 -4.38 8.44
CA SER A 41 31.59 -3.38 7.38
C SER A 41 30.37 -2.46 7.37
N SER A 42 30.61 -1.19 7.08
CA SER A 42 29.59 -0.18 6.87
C SER A 42 29.92 0.65 5.64
N PHE A 43 28.90 1.20 4.99
CA PHE A 43 29.09 2.18 3.94
C PHE A 43 28.01 3.24 4.02
N SER A 44 28.40 4.46 3.70
CA SER A 44 27.48 5.55 3.43
C SER A 44 27.08 5.57 1.96
N ALA A 45 25.86 6.04 1.68
CA ALA A 45 25.40 6.18 0.31
C ALA A 45 24.55 7.42 0.12
N LEU A 46 24.75 8.09 -1.01
CA LEU A 46 23.81 9.07 -1.55
C LEU A 46 22.88 8.35 -2.52
N THR A 47 21.57 8.45 -2.30
CA THR A 47 20.59 7.64 -3.03
C THR A 47 19.49 8.50 -3.65
N VAL A 48 19.20 8.22 -4.92
CA VAL A 48 18.00 8.69 -5.62
C VAL A 48 17.03 7.51 -5.75
N SER A 49 15.79 7.71 -5.33
CA SER A 49 14.77 6.64 -5.22
C SER A 49 13.44 7.00 -5.88
N PRO A 50 13.29 6.72 -7.19
CA PRO A 50 11.99 6.84 -7.85
C PRO A 50 11.03 5.77 -7.33
N ALA A 51 9.76 6.15 -7.17
CA ALA A 51 8.68 5.23 -6.85
C ALA A 51 7.40 5.63 -7.58
N ALA A 52 6.66 4.64 -8.07
CA ALA A 52 5.37 4.83 -8.68
C ALA A 52 4.40 3.75 -8.21
N GLN A 53 3.14 4.12 -8.00
CA GLN A 53 2.09 3.18 -7.63
C GLN A 53 0.78 3.52 -8.33
N SER A 54 -0.01 2.48 -8.58
CA SER A 54 -1.37 2.55 -9.08
C SER A 54 -2.21 1.58 -8.27
N LEU A 55 -3.37 2.06 -7.83
CA LEU A 55 -4.24 1.29 -6.96
C LEU A 55 -5.69 1.49 -7.38
N SER A 56 -6.42 0.36 -7.43
CA SER A 56 -7.84 0.29 -7.71
C SER A 56 -8.49 -0.73 -6.78
N ILE A 57 -9.82 -0.85 -6.87
CA ILE A 57 -10.60 -1.78 -6.03
C ILE A 57 -10.23 -3.26 -6.23
N SER A 58 -9.58 -3.59 -7.35
CA SER A 58 -9.24 -4.96 -7.73
C SER A 58 -7.80 -5.14 -8.16
N ARG A 59 -6.98 -4.07 -8.19
CA ARG A 59 -5.60 -4.13 -8.66
C ARG A 59 -4.70 -3.21 -7.87
N TYR A 60 -3.51 -3.69 -7.58
CA TYR A 60 -2.42 -2.92 -7.03
C TYR A 60 -1.18 -3.17 -7.89
N LEU A 61 -0.48 -2.09 -8.20
CA LEU A 61 0.83 -2.12 -8.81
C LEU A 61 1.69 -1.08 -8.09
N ALA A 62 2.85 -1.51 -7.61
CA ALA A 62 3.87 -0.60 -7.12
C ALA A 62 5.22 -0.95 -7.73
N VAL A 63 5.98 0.08 -8.07
CA VAL A 63 7.33 -0.03 -8.59
C VAL A 63 8.20 0.94 -7.82
N THR A 64 9.31 0.45 -7.29
CA THR A 64 10.31 1.24 -6.59
C THR A 64 11.68 0.95 -7.19
N GLY A 65 12.52 1.97 -7.24
CA GLY A 65 13.90 1.86 -7.66
C GLY A 65 14.80 2.66 -6.74
N SER A 66 16.08 2.32 -6.72
CA SER A 66 17.12 3.13 -6.10
C SER A 66 18.40 3.04 -6.89
N VAL A 67 19.07 4.18 -7.05
CA VAL A 67 20.46 4.25 -7.50
C VAL A 67 21.25 4.94 -6.39
N SER A 68 22.28 4.27 -5.91
CA SER A 68 23.09 4.70 -4.77
C SER A 68 24.54 4.84 -5.18
N LEU A 69 25.13 6.01 -4.91
CA LEU A 69 26.56 6.23 -4.98
C LEU A 69 27.17 5.87 -3.63
N LEU A 70 28.03 4.86 -3.63
CA LEU A 70 28.75 4.38 -2.47
C LEU A 70 30.14 5.03 -2.39
N GLU A 71 30.85 4.77 -1.30
CA GLU A 71 32.25 5.14 -1.13
C GLU A 71 33.13 4.57 -2.27
N ALA A 72 34.24 5.25 -2.55
CA ALA A 72 35.17 4.92 -3.63
C ALA A 72 34.56 4.92 -5.06
N GLY A 73 33.41 5.57 -5.27
CA GLY A 73 32.81 5.75 -6.60
C GLY A 73 32.06 4.53 -7.13
N VAL A 74 31.77 3.56 -6.27
CA VAL A 74 30.97 2.36 -6.61
C VAL A 74 29.50 2.73 -6.71
N TRP A 75 28.82 2.23 -7.73
CA TRP A 75 27.38 2.43 -7.90
C TRP A 75 26.62 1.14 -7.60
N ALA A 76 25.54 1.26 -6.86
CA ALA A 76 24.60 0.17 -6.60
C ALA A 76 23.22 0.57 -7.10
N SER A 77 22.55 -0.32 -7.83
CA SER A 77 21.16 -0.11 -8.23
C SER A 77 20.28 -1.27 -7.82
N GLN A 78 19.04 -0.95 -7.48
CA GLN A 78 18.03 -1.91 -7.08
C GLN A 78 16.67 -1.49 -7.57
N GLY A 79 15.78 -2.46 -7.68
CA GLY A 79 14.38 -2.20 -7.90
C GLY A 79 13.50 -3.33 -7.44
N ARG A 80 12.24 -2.98 -7.22
CA ARG A 80 11.19 -3.90 -6.81
C ARG A 80 9.89 -3.52 -7.48
N ALA A 81 9.18 -4.51 -8.01
CA ALA A 81 7.83 -4.38 -8.51
C ALA A 81 6.91 -5.34 -7.76
N ASP A 82 5.79 -4.84 -7.27
CA ASP A 82 4.74 -5.61 -6.60
C ASP A 82 3.45 -5.47 -7.39
N ILE A 83 2.78 -6.59 -7.62
CA ILE A 83 1.47 -6.66 -8.27
C ILE A 83 0.52 -7.48 -7.43
N TRP A 84 -0.72 -7.02 -7.33
CA TRP A 84 -1.84 -7.80 -6.83
C TRP A 84 -3.05 -7.56 -7.73
N SER A 85 -3.80 -8.60 -8.05
CA SER A 85 -5.05 -8.48 -8.79
C SER A 85 -6.07 -9.47 -8.29
N ALA A 86 -7.26 -9.00 -7.95
CA ALA A 86 -8.44 -9.85 -7.89
C ALA A 86 -8.78 -10.34 -9.30
N LEU A 87 -9.11 -11.63 -9.41
CA LEU A 87 -9.48 -12.28 -10.66
C LEU A 87 -10.98 -12.50 -10.75
N THR A 88 -11.53 -13.26 -9.80
CA THR A 88 -12.95 -13.65 -9.78
C THR A 88 -13.48 -13.73 -8.36
N GLN A 89 -14.80 -13.65 -8.21
CA GLN A 89 -15.53 -13.79 -6.95
C GLN A 89 -16.34 -15.09 -6.98
N LEU A 90 -16.15 -15.95 -5.97
CA LEU A 90 -16.89 -17.19 -5.77
C LEU A 90 -17.61 -17.11 -4.41
N GLY A 91 -18.88 -16.72 -4.42
CA GLY A 91 -19.64 -16.43 -3.20
C GLY A 91 -18.97 -15.31 -2.40
N ASN A 92 -18.59 -15.59 -1.14
CA ASN A 92 -17.93 -14.62 -0.26
C ASN A 92 -16.39 -14.65 -0.37
N THR A 93 -15.82 -15.44 -1.29
CA THR A 93 -14.38 -15.60 -1.45
C THR A 93 -13.92 -14.97 -2.77
N ARG A 94 -12.91 -14.12 -2.72
CA ARG A 94 -12.20 -13.57 -3.90
C ARG A 94 -10.99 -14.43 -4.21
N VAL A 95 -10.86 -14.83 -5.46
CA VAL A 95 -9.60 -15.39 -5.97
C VAL A 95 -8.75 -14.24 -6.48
N ALA A 96 -7.51 -14.16 -6.02
CA ALA A 96 -6.55 -13.14 -6.39
C ALA A 96 -5.21 -13.77 -6.75
N VAL A 97 -4.39 -13.01 -7.48
CA VAL A 97 -3.00 -13.32 -7.73
C VAL A 97 -2.13 -12.19 -7.21
N SER A 98 -0.97 -12.56 -6.68
CA SER A 98 0.06 -11.64 -6.26
C SER A 98 1.39 -12.02 -6.87
N GLY A 99 2.20 -11.02 -7.16
CA GLY A 99 3.55 -11.21 -7.66
C GLY A 99 4.48 -10.14 -7.14
N THR A 100 5.73 -10.52 -6.93
CA THR A 100 6.80 -9.61 -6.57
C THR A 100 8.00 -9.95 -7.41
N ILE A 101 8.68 -8.94 -7.97
CA ILE A 101 9.98 -9.08 -8.60
C ILE A 101 10.93 -8.11 -7.92
N GLY A 102 12.13 -8.56 -7.60
CA GLY A 102 13.20 -7.75 -7.04
C GLY A 102 14.50 -7.97 -7.80
N PHE A 103 15.31 -6.93 -7.92
CA PHE A 103 16.66 -7.04 -8.47
C PHE A 103 17.63 -6.11 -7.74
N SER A 104 18.90 -6.48 -7.79
CA SER A 104 20.01 -5.70 -7.29
C SER A 104 21.26 -5.91 -8.13
N THR A 105 22.06 -4.87 -8.29
CA THR A 105 23.36 -4.93 -8.95
C THR A 105 24.31 -3.90 -8.35
N ARG A 106 25.61 -4.17 -8.51
CA ARG A 106 26.71 -3.31 -8.10
C ARG A 106 27.76 -3.28 -9.18
N SER A 107 28.39 -2.12 -9.37
CA SER A 107 29.48 -1.97 -10.34
C SER A 107 30.73 -2.79 -9.99
N ASP A 108 30.91 -3.16 -8.72
CA ASP A 108 32.05 -3.93 -8.20
C ASP A 108 31.66 -5.34 -7.69
N GLY A 109 30.42 -5.75 -7.91
CA GLY A 109 29.85 -6.97 -7.34
C GLY A 109 29.01 -7.75 -8.34
N VAL A 110 28.24 -8.69 -7.80
CA VAL A 110 27.36 -9.56 -8.59
C VAL A 110 25.93 -9.04 -8.62
N ALA A 111 25.26 -9.23 -9.76
CA ALA A 111 23.83 -8.99 -9.89
C ALA A 111 23.03 -10.15 -9.29
N ALA A 112 21.87 -9.83 -8.72
CA ALA A 112 20.92 -10.82 -8.22
C ALA A 112 19.49 -10.38 -8.51
N GLY A 113 18.60 -11.36 -8.66
CA GLY A 113 17.18 -11.13 -8.87
C GLY A 113 16.34 -12.19 -8.17
N SER A 114 15.14 -11.83 -7.76
CA SER A 114 14.14 -12.77 -7.26
C SER A 114 12.77 -12.46 -7.82
N GLY A 115 11.92 -13.48 -7.86
CA GLY A 115 10.54 -13.39 -8.27
C GLY A 115 9.67 -14.27 -7.40
N SER A 116 8.46 -13.85 -7.09
CA SER A 116 7.43 -14.71 -6.51
C SER A 116 6.11 -14.50 -7.22
N ALA A 117 5.33 -15.56 -7.31
CA ALA A 117 3.98 -15.55 -7.87
C ALA A 117 3.11 -16.48 -7.02
N LEU A 118 2.00 -15.96 -6.48
CA LEU A 118 1.08 -16.69 -5.63
C LEU A 118 -0.37 -16.48 -6.08
N ALA A 119 -1.16 -17.55 -6.03
CA ALA A 119 -2.61 -17.48 -6.09
C ALA A 119 -3.17 -17.53 -4.66
N GLU A 120 -4.15 -16.68 -4.36
CA GLU A 120 -4.68 -16.47 -3.02
C GLU A 120 -6.21 -16.47 -3.05
N ALA A 121 -6.81 -17.14 -2.07
CA ALA A 121 -8.21 -17.01 -1.72
C ALA A 121 -8.35 -16.00 -0.58
N VAL A 122 -9.16 -14.97 -0.81
CA VAL A 122 -9.37 -13.85 0.10
C VAL A 122 -10.81 -13.86 0.59
N ARG A 123 -11.03 -13.87 1.90
CA ARG A 123 -12.37 -13.81 2.51
C ARG A 123 -12.34 -12.86 3.68
N GLY A 124 -13.06 -11.73 3.55
CA GLY A 124 -12.99 -10.65 4.53
C GLY A 124 -11.56 -10.16 4.69
N ASP A 125 -11.08 -10.20 5.93
CA ASP A 125 -9.78 -9.71 6.39
C ASP A 125 -8.68 -10.79 6.44
N VAL A 126 -8.90 -11.90 5.75
CA VAL A 126 -7.99 -13.04 5.71
C VAL A 126 -7.73 -13.46 4.27
N ALA A 127 -6.49 -13.79 3.96
CA ALA A 127 -6.09 -14.41 2.70
C ALA A 127 -5.21 -15.63 2.95
N ILE A 128 -5.43 -16.70 2.17
CA ILE A 128 -4.57 -17.88 2.17
C ILE A 128 -4.22 -18.18 0.72
N GLY A 129 -2.96 -18.48 0.45
CA GLY A 129 -2.50 -18.77 -0.89
C GLY A 129 -1.28 -19.66 -0.96
N ALA A 130 -0.98 -20.05 -2.19
CA ALA A 130 0.14 -20.90 -2.51
C ALA A 130 0.77 -20.42 -3.81
N GLY A 131 2.05 -20.70 -3.98
CA GLY A 131 2.76 -20.33 -5.18
C GLY A 131 4.23 -20.69 -5.16
N VAL A 132 4.98 -19.97 -5.97
CA VAL A 132 6.40 -20.20 -6.18
C VAL A 132 7.18 -18.93 -5.89
N VAL A 133 8.39 -19.11 -5.40
CA VAL A 133 9.41 -18.08 -5.30
C VAL A 133 10.69 -18.62 -5.93
N SER A 134 11.39 -17.77 -6.67
CA SER A 134 12.60 -18.10 -7.39
C SER A 134 13.63 -16.99 -7.24
N GLY A 135 14.90 -17.36 -7.35
CA GLY A 135 16.04 -16.48 -7.19
C GLY A 135 17.19 -16.88 -8.10
N VAL A 136 17.89 -15.88 -8.61
CA VAL A 136 19.10 -16.06 -9.41
C VAL A 136 20.14 -15.08 -8.91
N ILE A 137 21.36 -15.57 -8.69
CA ILE A 137 22.54 -14.77 -8.41
C ILE A 137 23.50 -15.02 -9.57
N GLN A 138 24.13 -13.97 -10.08
CA GLN A 138 25.10 -14.08 -11.16
C GLN A 138 26.18 -15.09 -10.80
N GLN A 139 26.50 -15.98 -11.74
CA GLN A 139 27.45 -17.10 -11.59
C GLN A 139 27.02 -18.23 -10.65
N GLU A 140 25.80 -18.19 -10.11
CA GLU A 140 25.23 -19.26 -9.30
C GLU A 140 24.06 -19.94 -10.01
N SER A 141 23.77 -21.18 -9.62
CA SER A 141 22.57 -21.88 -10.10
C SER A 141 21.31 -21.24 -9.52
N GLY A 142 20.31 -21.02 -10.38
CA GLY A 142 19.01 -20.52 -9.94
C GLY A 142 18.33 -21.49 -8.96
N VAL A 143 17.60 -20.94 -7.99
CA VAL A 143 16.88 -21.70 -6.98
C VAL A 143 15.40 -21.36 -7.01
N ALA A 144 14.54 -22.35 -6.84
CA ALA A 144 13.10 -22.16 -6.72
C ALA A 144 12.56 -22.93 -5.51
N ALA A 145 11.50 -22.40 -4.92
CA ALA A 145 10.85 -22.99 -3.77
C ALA A 145 9.34 -22.81 -3.86
N PHE A 146 8.63 -23.81 -3.35
CA PHE A 146 7.20 -23.71 -3.09
C PHE A 146 6.96 -22.86 -1.83
N ARG A 147 5.95 -22.00 -1.89
CA ARG A 147 5.55 -21.11 -0.80
C ARG A 147 4.06 -21.21 -0.51
N LEU A 148 3.72 -21.39 0.76
CA LEU A 148 2.39 -21.17 1.30
C LEU A 148 2.38 -19.85 2.04
N ARG A 149 1.30 -19.08 1.90
CA ARG A 149 1.14 -17.78 2.55
C ARG A 149 -0.22 -17.68 3.22
N GLY A 150 -0.23 -17.29 4.49
CA GLY A 150 -1.41 -16.79 5.19
C GLY A 150 -1.23 -15.29 5.47
N ARG A 151 -2.27 -14.50 5.27
CA ARG A 151 -2.30 -13.08 5.63
C ARG A 151 -3.57 -12.75 6.35
N THR A 152 -3.47 -11.82 7.28
CA THR A 152 -4.62 -11.12 7.83
C THR A 152 -4.28 -9.66 8.02
N TRP A 153 -5.29 -8.82 7.94
CA TRP A 153 -5.16 -7.40 8.22
C TRP A 153 -6.38 -6.92 8.97
N ARG A 154 -6.24 -5.89 9.78
CA ARG A 154 -7.36 -5.30 10.51
C ARG A 154 -7.17 -3.81 10.63
N GLN A 155 -8.23 -3.05 10.40
CA GLN A 155 -8.26 -1.62 10.71
C GLN A 155 -8.60 -1.43 12.19
N LEU A 156 -7.73 -0.72 12.93
CA LEU A 156 -7.94 -0.45 14.37
C LEU A 156 -8.67 0.88 14.61
N GLY A 157 -8.86 1.66 13.55
CA GLY A 157 -9.47 3.00 13.51
C GLY A 157 -8.75 3.81 12.44
N ALA A 158 -9.43 4.68 11.71
CA ALA A 158 -8.74 5.53 10.74
C ALA A 158 -7.78 6.49 11.48
N PRO A 159 -6.49 6.56 11.13
CA PRO A 159 -5.83 6.06 9.92
C PRO A 159 -4.81 4.91 10.15
N THR A 160 -5.11 3.97 11.04
CA THR A 160 -4.19 2.93 11.52
C THR A 160 -4.59 1.51 11.12
N GLN A 161 -3.68 0.81 10.45
CA GLN A 161 -3.87 -0.57 10.01
C GLN A 161 -2.85 -1.52 10.66
N LEU A 162 -3.34 -2.67 11.08
CA LEU A 162 -2.53 -3.81 11.49
C LEU A 162 -2.51 -4.86 10.37
N SER A 163 -1.35 -5.47 10.14
CA SER A 163 -1.19 -6.57 9.20
C SER A 163 -0.34 -7.68 9.82
N PHE A 164 -0.63 -8.90 9.40
CA PHE A 164 0.11 -10.08 9.80
C PHE A 164 0.20 -11.03 8.61
N THR A 165 1.41 -11.51 8.34
CA THR A 165 1.71 -12.42 7.25
C THR A 165 2.55 -13.58 7.79
N THR A 166 2.20 -14.78 7.39
CA THR A 166 2.99 -16.00 7.65
C THR A 166 3.28 -16.68 6.32
N GLU A 167 4.53 -17.03 6.06
CA GLU A 167 4.97 -17.70 4.84
C GLU A 167 5.79 -18.94 5.16
N ALA A 168 5.28 -20.12 4.81
CA ALA A 168 6.06 -21.35 4.87
C ALA A 168 6.70 -21.61 3.51
N THR A 169 8.03 -21.67 3.47
CA THR A 169 8.79 -21.88 2.23
C THR A 169 9.63 -23.14 2.32
N ARG A 170 9.53 -24.03 1.32
CA ARG A 170 10.38 -25.23 1.20
C ARG A 170 11.58 -24.93 0.31
N PHE A 171 12.68 -24.55 0.93
CA PHE A 171 13.90 -24.12 0.26
C PHE A 171 14.98 -25.19 0.40
N LEU A 172 15.63 -25.58 -0.71
CA LEU A 172 16.73 -26.56 -0.75
C LEU A 172 16.53 -27.78 0.18
N GLY A 173 15.34 -28.39 0.13
CA GLY A 173 15.01 -29.59 0.88
C GLY A 173 14.53 -29.39 2.32
N ALA A 174 14.63 -28.18 2.90
CA ALA A 174 14.17 -27.89 4.25
C ALA A 174 13.09 -26.80 4.29
N TRP A 175 12.29 -26.80 5.36
CA TRP A 175 11.28 -25.78 5.60
C TRP A 175 11.84 -24.66 6.48
N TYR A 176 11.47 -23.44 6.14
CA TYR A 176 11.48 -22.33 7.09
C TYR A 176 10.13 -21.59 7.02
N THR A 177 9.80 -20.90 8.10
CA THR A 177 8.59 -20.10 8.22
C THR A 177 8.96 -18.67 8.54
N ASP A 178 8.56 -17.75 7.66
CA ASP A 178 8.66 -16.31 7.90
C ASP A 178 7.35 -15.82 8.51
N VAL A 179 7.44 -15.08 9.60
CA VAL A 179 6.31 -14.43 10.27
C VAL A 179 6.59 -12.94 10.29
N VAL A 180 5.65 -12.14 9.80
CA VAL A 180 5.78 -10.69 9.67
C VAL A 180 4.53 -10.03 10.23
N GLY A 181 4.70 -9.23 11.28
CA GLY A 181 3.67 -8.33 11.80
C GLY A 181 3.99 -6.88 11.43
N GLY A 182 2.99 -6.10 11.09
CA GLY A 182 3.18 -4.71 10.70
C GLY A 182 2.07 -3.79 11.18
N LEU A 183 2.45 -2.61 11.62
CA LEU A 183 1.56 -1.50 11.90
C LEU A 183 1.84 -0.39 10.89
N SER A 184 0.82 0.11 10.21
CA SER A 184 0.93 1.29 9.35
C SER A 184 -0.03 2.39 9.80
N PHE A 185 0.39 3.62 9.60
CA PHE A 185 -0.34 4.83 9.91
C PHE A 185 -0.28 5.78 8.71
N ASP A 186 -1.44 6.25 8.26
CA ASP A 186 -1.57 7.14 7.09
C ASP A 186 -2.39 8.40 7.42
N GLY A 187 -1.83 9.26 8.27
CA GLY A 187 -2.46 10.52 8.66
C GLY A 187 -2.12 11.67 7.71
N SER A 188 -2.89 12.76 7.77
CA SER A 188 -2.80 13.91 6.85
C SER A 188 -1.39 14.49 6.65
N ARG A 189 -0.57 14.54 7.70
CA ARG A 189 0.81 15.02 7.66
C ARG A 189 1.86 13.95 7.92
N ILE A 190 1.46 12.81 8.49
CA ILE A 190 2.38 11.78 8.95
C ILE A 190 1.98 10.46 8.30
N VAL A 191 2.94 9.84 7.60
CA VAL A 191 2.86 8.45 7.18
C VAL A 191 3.94 7.69 7.90
N GLY A 192 3.64 6.52 8.43
CA GLY A 192 4.65 5.70 9.08
C GLY A 192 4.30 4.24 9.05
N SER A 193 5.32 3.40 9.18
CA SER A 193 5.12 1.97 9.38
C SER A 193 6.17 1.39 10.32
N ILE A 194 5.78 0.34 11.03
CA ILE A 194 6.66 -0.47 11.86
C ILE A 194 6.44 -1.91 11.45
N TRP A 195 7.52 -2.63 11.20
CA TRP A 195 7.51 -4.04 10.81
C TRP A 195 8.37 -4.85 11.76
N LEU A 196 7.84 -5.97 12.22
CA LEU A 196 8.54 -7.00 12.97
C LEU A 196 8.51 -8.27 12.16
N SER A 197 9.67 -8.89 11.96
CA SER A 197 9.81 -10.11 11.16
C SER A 197 10.67 -11.14 11.87
N GLY A 198 10.29 -12.40 11.72
CA GLY A 198 11.03 -13.54 12.26
C GLY A 198 11.05 -14.68 11.25
N ARG A 199 12.23 -15.24 10.99
CA ARG A 199 12.40 -16.50 10.27
C ARG A 199 12.63 -17.62 11.26
N LEU A 200 11.76 -18.60 11.27
CA LEU A 200 11.86 -19.81 12.07
C LEU A 200 12.37 -20.95 11.20
N SER A 201 13.53 -21.52 11.55
CA SER A 201 14.09 -22.68 10.87
C SER A 201 14.96 -23.50 11.82
N LYS A 202 14.81 -24.82 11.78
CA LYS A 202 15.71 -25.77 12.47
C LYS A 202 17.02 -25.97 11.69
N THR A 203 16.96 -25.89 10.35
CA THR A 203 18.10 -26.18 9.47
C THR A 203 18.97 -24.95 9.23
N TYR A 204 18.36 -23.79 9.02
CA TYR A 204 19.07 -22.55 8.65
C TYR A 204 19.32 -21.60 9.83
N GLY A 205 18.88 -21.98 11.03
CA GLY A 205 18.84 -21.11 12.20
C GLY A 205 17.68 -20.11 12.15
N SER A 206 17.22 -19.71 13.33
CA SER A 206 16.13 -18.72 13.45
C SER A 206 16.70 -17.32 13.61
N THR A 207 16.07 -16.32 12.99
CA THR A 207 16.54 -14.93 12.98
C THR A 207 15.39 -13.94 13.04
N GLY A 208 15.65 -12.73 13.52
CA GLY A 208 14.65 -11.66 13.64
C GLY A 208 15.13 -10.35 13.04
N ALA A 209 14.19 -9.54 12.59
CA ALA A 209 14.44 -8.19 12.13
C ALA A 209 13.27 -7.25 12.41
N ALA A 210 13.57 -5.99 12.62
CA ALA A 210 12.61 -4.94 12.85
C ALA A 210 12.95 -3.72 12.00
N SER A 211 11.95 -3.04 11.46
CA SER A 211 12.16 -1.79 10.75
C SER A 211 11.05 -0.79 11.04
N ALA A 212 11.39 0.49 10.98
CA ALA A 212 10.47 1.59 11.12
C ALA A 212 10.71 2.63 10.02
N THR A 213 9.63 3.20 9.51
CA THR A 213 9.64 4.29 8.53
C THR A 213 8.72 5.41 8.99
N LEU A 214 9.13 6.64 8.74
CA LEU A 214 8.36 7.85 9.02
C LEU A 214 8.55 8.84 7.87
N GLN A 215 7.45 9.41 7.42
CA GLN A 215 7.41 10.50 6.44
C GLN A 215 6.54 11.62 7.01
N TYR A 216 7.11 12.82 7.09
CA TYR A 216 6.43 14.02 7.52
C TYR A 216 6.26 14.98 6.35
N PHE A 217 5.02 15.27 5.97
CA PHE A 217 4.69 16.14 4.86
C PHE A 217 4.81 17.61 5.29
N LEU A 218 5.82 18.29 4.74
CA LEU A 218 6.01 19.73 4.87
C LEU A 218 4.98 20.48 4.02
N THR A 219 4.75 19.99 2.80
CA THR A 219 3.76 20.51 1.84
C THR A 219 3.02 19.34 1.18
N PRO A 220 1.96 19.60 0.39
CA PRO A 220 1.21 18.52 -0.27
C PRO A 220 2.06 17.65 -1.20
N SER A 221 3.19 18.17 -1.66
CA SER A 221 4.08 17.49 -2.61
C SER A 221 5.48 17.26 -2.08
N LEU A 222 5.74 17.54 -0.80
CA LEU A 222 7.07 17.45 -0.20
C LEU A 222 7.00 16.81 1.19
N ALA A 223 7.75 15.73 1.39
CA ALA A 223 7.93 15.11 2.69
C ALA A 223 9.40 14.96 3.07
N VAL A 224 9.68 15.06 4.36
CA VAL A 224 10.94 14.61 4.97
C VAL A 224 10.74 13.18 5.43
N GLU A 225 11.71 12.32 5.15
CA GLU A 225 11.64 10.89 5.43
C GLU A 225 12.79 10.48 6.35
N ALA A 226 12.48 9.59 7.29
CA ALA A 226 13.46 8.89 8.11
C ALA A 226 13.07 7.42 8.18
N SER A 227 14.06 6.53 8.10
CA SER A 227 13.83 5.11 8.33
C SER A 227 15.02 4.46 8.98
N GLY A 228 14.76 3.38 9.71
CA GLY A 228 15.83 2.63 10.35
C GLY A 228 15.38 1.27 10.83
N GLY A 229 16.35 0.39 11.01
CA GLY A 229 16.11 -0.97 11.46
C GLY A 229 17.09 -1.95 10.86
N ASN A 230 16.64 -3.17 10.66
CA ASN A 230 17.39 -4.22 10.01
C ASN A 230 16.46 -5.09 9.16
N TYR A 231 17.04 -5.89 8.28
CA TYR A 231 16.29 -6.85 7.45
C TYR A 231 16.85 -8.26 7.58
N LEU A 232 16.01 -9.25 7.29
CA LEU A 232 16.42 -10.65 7.28
C LEU A 232 17.30 -10.94 6.06
N ARG A 233 18.12 -11.98 6.15
CA ARG A 233 18.85 -12.51 5.00
C ARG A 233 17.87 -12.94 3.92
N ASP A 234 18.10 -12.54 2.66
CA ASP A 234 17.34 -13.03 1.50
C ASP A 234 18.12 -14.16 0.82
N PRO A 235 17.68 -15.43 0.94
CA PRO A 235 18.36 -16.55 0.32
C PRO A 235 18.18 -16.59 -1.21
N PHE A 236 17.18 -15.91 -1.78
CA PHE A 236 16.93 -15.92 -3.22
C PHE A 236 17.77 -14.91 -3.99
N GLN A 237 18.19 -13.83 -3.33
CA GLN A 237 19.10 -12.84 -3.90
C GLN A 237 20.50 -12.87 -3.28
N GLY A 238 20.72 -13.74 -2.29
CA GLY A 238 21.99 -13.82 -1.56
C GLY A 238 22.26 -12.62 -0.66
N LEU A 239 21.25 -11.80 -0.36
CA LEU A 239 21.43 -10.57 0.39
C LEU A 239 21.69 -10.89 1.87
N PRO A 240 22.83 -10.42 2.44
CA PRO A 240 23.14 -10.67 3.83
C PRO A 240 22.24 -9.84 4.75
N ARG A 241 22.17 -10.23 6.02
CA ARG A 241 21.53 -9.40 7.05
C ARG A 241 22.30 -8.08 7.22
N ALA A 242 21.60 -6.97 7.25
CA ALA A 242 22.18 -5.67 7.60
C ALA A 242 21.22 -4.81 8.41
N GLY A 243 21.81 -3.93 9.22
CA GLY A 243 21.14 -2.79 9.82
C GLY A 243 21.27 -1.56 8.94
N PHE A 244 20.34 -0.63 9.07
CA PHE A 244 20.34 0.61 8.31
C PHE A 244 19.70 1.76 9.07
N ILE A 245 20.14 2.97 8.71
CA ILE A 245 19.48 4.23 9.05
C ILE A 245 19.56 5.09 7.80
N THR A 246 18.44 5.68 7.39
CA THR A 246 18.37 6.58 6.25
C THR A 246 17.52 7.80 6.57
N GLY A 247 17.86 8.91 5.90
CA GLY A 247 17.12 10.16 5.98
C GLY A 247 17.15 10.87 4.64
N GLY A 248 16.06 11.55 4.28
CA GLY A 248 15.96 12.18 2.98
C GLY A 248 14.73 13.04 2.81
N VAL A 249 14.53 13.49 1.58
CA VAL A 249 13.41 14.31 1.17
C VAL A 249 12.76 13.67 -0.05
N ARG A 250 11.44 13.58 -0.06
CA ARG A 250 10.66 13.03 -1.16
C ARG A 250 9.72 14.04 -1.77
N PHE A 251 9.77 14.11 -3.10
CA PHE A 251 8.92 14.94 -3.93
C PHE A 251 7.85 14.08 -4.58
N PHE A 252 6.59 14.51 -4.50
CA PHE A 252 5.45 13.80 -5.07
C PHE A 252 4.88 14.53 -6.28
N ALA A 253 4.64 13.78 -7.36
CA ALA A 253 4.11 14.33 -8.61
C ALA A 253 2.66 14.84 -8.47
N LYS A 254 1.87 14.23 -7.58
CA LYS A 254 0.52 14.69 -7.23
C LYS A 254 0.49 15.17 -5.79
N ARG A 255 -0.24 16.28 -5.58
CA ARG A 255 -0.45 16.88 -4.27
C ARG A 255 -1.33 15.97 -3.40
N ARG A 256 -0.83 15.62 -2.22
CA ARG A 256 -1.53 14.93 -1.15
C ARG A 256 -2.47 15.88 -0.42
N ALA A 257 -3.66 15.44 -0.06
CA ALA A 257 -4.54 16.21 0.80
C ALA A 257 -3.92 16.30 2.22
N MET A 258 -3.64 17.52 2.70
CA MET A 258 -2.96 17.76 3.99
C MET A 258 -3.88 18.24 5.12
N ALA A 259 -5.14 18.53 4.82
CA ALA A 259 -6.11 18.95 5.83
C ALA A 259 -6.80 17.71 6.44
N PRO A 260 -7.10 17.71 7.75
CA PRO A 260 -8.29 17.03 8.22
C PRO A 260 -9.49 17.88 7.75
N SER A 261 -10.32 17.39 6.84
CA SER A 261 -11.69 17.92 6.74
C SER A 261 -12.46 17.25 7.88
N VAL A 262 -12.76 17.88 9.03
CA VAL A 262 -13.25 19.24 9.33
C VAL A 262 -12.76 19.63 10.75
N PRO A 263 -12.68 20.92 11.15
CA PRO A 263 -12.81 21.25 12.57
C PRO A 263 -14.07 20.59 13.14
N ALA A 264 -14.04 20.20 14.41
CA ALA A 264 -15.24 19.80 15.13
C ALA A 264 -16.19 21.00 15.29
N ALA A 265 -16.87 21.35 14.21
CA ALA A 265 -18.00 22.26 14.18
C ALA A 265 -19.14 21.49 13.49
N THR A 266 -19.89 20.77 14.32
CA THR A 266 -21.32 20.47 14.13
C THR A 266 -21.69 19.65 12.87
N GLN A 267 -21.20 18.41 12.78
CA GLN A 267 -21.82 17.42 11.90
C GLN A 267 -22.92 16.66 12.64
N VAL A 268 -24.15 17.19 12.63
CA VAL A 268 -25.35 16.37 12.90
C VAL A 268 -25.77 15.77 11.56
N LEU A 269 -25.31 14.55 11.30
CA LEU A 269 -25.57 13.79 10.09
C LEU A 269 -26.75 12.83 10.36
N GLN A 270 -27.96 13.19 9.95
CA GLN A 270 -29.11 12.28 10.05
C GLN A 270 -29.17 11.30 8.87
N PRO A 271 -29.69 10.09 9.08
CA PRO A 271 -29.61 9.01 8.10
C PRO A 271 -30.42 9.26 6.83
N LEU A 272 -29.87 8.77 5.73
CA LEU A 272 -30.49 8.69 4.42
C LEU A 272 -31.83 7.94 4.49
N VAL A 273 -32.93 8.60 4.14
CA VAL A 273 -34.21 7.93 3.87
C VAL A 273 -34.34 7.79 2.36
N ALA A 274 -33.98 6.61 1.83
CA ALA A 274 -34.33 6.25 0.46
C ALA A 274 -35.86 6.09 0.38
N GLN A 275 -36.56 7.10 -0.12
CA GLN A 275 -37.99 7.02 -0.36
C GLN A 275 -38.22 6.48 -1.78
N HIS A 276 -38.85 5.31 -1.88
CA HIS A 276 -39.33 4.79 -3.15
C HIS A 276 -40.44 5.69 -3.70
N ARG A 277 -40.22 6.29 -4.87
CA ARG A 277 -41.28 6.88 -5.68
C ARG A 277 -41.51 5.96 -6.88
N GLY A 278 -42.25 4.87 -6.67
CA GLY A 278 -42.80 3.97 -7.71
C GLY A 278 -41.91 3.65 -8.94
N GLY A 279 -41.45 2.40 -9.04
CA GLY A 279 -40.51 1.93 -10.09
C GLY A 279 -39.05 1.94 -9.61
N ASP A 280 -38.09 1.70 -10.50
CA ASP A 280 -36.64 1.66 -10.21
C ASP A 280 -36.05 3.05 -9.89
N THR A 281 -36.81 3.99 -9.31
CA THR A 281 -36.35 5.37 -9.05
C THR A 281 -36.27 5.66 -7.56
N VAL A 282 -35.08 6.00 -7.10
CA VAL A 282 -34.73 6.26 -5.70
C VAL A 282 -34.37 7.73 -5.54
N VAL A 283 -35.01 8.40 -4.59
CA VAL A 283 -34.67 9.79 -4.25
C VAL A 283 -33.67 9.79 -3.08
N VAL A 284 -32.51 10.40 -3.29
CA VAL A 284 -31.47 10.60 -2.26
C VAL A 284 -31.44 12.06 -1.84
N ARG A 285 -31.28 12.31 -0.54
CA ARG A 285 -31.21 13.66 0.04
C ARG A 285 -30.03 13.79 1.01
N PHE A 286 -29.31 14.90 0.93
CA PHE A 286 -28.17 15.21 1.78
C PHE A 286 -28.27 16.63 2.32
N ASN A 287 -27.97 16.83 3.61
CA ASN A 287 -27.82 18.16 4.19
C ASN A 287 -26.31 18.51 4.23
N MET A 288 -25.91 19.57 3.54
CA MET A 288 -24.54 20.05 3.45
C MET A 288 -24.51 21.58 3.53
N THR A 289 -24.02 22.09 4.65
CA THR A 289 -23.92 23.52 4.94
C THR A 289 -22.66 24.14 4.34
N GLY A 290 -22.77 25.34 3.78
CA GLY A 290 -21.59 26.11 3.35
C GLY A 290 -20.91 25.60 2.08
N VAL A 291 -21.64 24.88 1.23
CA VAL A 291 -21.15 24.36 -0.06
C VAL A 291 -21.88 24.99 -1.24
N GLN A 292 -21.19 25.21 -2.35
CA GLN A 292 -21.73 25.87 -3.55
C GLN A 292 -22.33 24.87 -4.55
N SER A 293 -21.80 23.65 -4.59
CA SER A 293 -22.34 22.57 -5.42
C SER A 293 -22.05 21.21 -4.80
N VAL A 294 -22.96 20.26 -5.03
CA VAL A 294 -22.80 18.86 -4.65
C VAL A 294 -23.17 17.99 -5.84
N ALA A 295 -22.38 16.97 -6.11
CA ALA A 295 -22.66 15.94 -7.09
C ALA A 295 -22.55 14.56 -6.44
N ILE A 296 -23.16 13.54 -7.03
CA ILE A 296 -23.08 12.14 -6.60
C ILE A 296 -22.41 11.31 -7.68
N ALA A 297 -21.56 10.38 -7.25
CA ALA A 297 -20.88 9.45 -8.14
C ALA A 297 -20.82 8.08 -7.48
N GLY A 298 -21.12 7.04 -8.26
CA GLY A 298 -21.14 5.68 -7.75
C GLY A 298 -20.96 4.62 -8.83
N ASN A 299 -21.08 3.36 -8.43
CA ASN A 299 -20.87 2.23 -9.33
C ASN A 299 -21.86 2.17 -10.50
N TRP A 300 -23.06 2.74 -10.37
CA TRP A 300 -24.08 2.75 -11.45
C TRP A 300 -23.76 3.70 -12.60
N ASN A 301 -23.02 4.78 -12.35
CA ASN A 301 -22.66 5.79 -13.35
C ASN A 301 -21.16 5.81 -13.64
N ALA A 302 -20.47 4.69 -13.39
CA ALA A 302 -19.03 4.55 -13.57
C ALA A 302 -18.23 5.67 -12.88
N TRP A 303 -18.72 6.13 -11.72
CA TRP A 303 -18.12 7.21 -10.93
C TRP A 303 -18.04 8.58 -11.63
N LYS A 304 -18.85 8.79 -12.67
CA LYS A 304 -18.99 10.11 -13.31
C LYS A 304 -19.83 11.02 -12.39
N PRO A 305 -19.32 12.18 -11.93
CA PRO A 305 -20.09 13.07 -11.07
C PRO A 305 -21.36 13.57 -11.74
N GLU A 306 -22.49 13.37 -11.06
CA GLU A 306 -23.82 13.81 -11.48
C GLU A 306 -24.34 14.84 -10.47
N ALA A 307 -24.67 16.05 -10.92
CA ALA A 307 -25.01 17.16 -10.03
C ALA A 307 -26.31 16.90 -9.25
N LEU A 308 -26.31 17.21 -7.95
CA LEU A 308 -27.50 17.24 -7.12
C LEU A 308 -28.19 18.60 -7.24
N ARG A 309 -29.52 18.61 -7.15
CA ARG A 309 -30.33 19.82 -7.12
C ARG A 309 -30.39 20.36 -5.69
N GLY A 310 -29.98 21.61 -5.48
CA GLY A 310 -30.19 22.32 -4.22
C GLY A 310 -31.67 22.67 -4.03
N LEU A 311 -32.23 22.35 -2.86
CA LEU A 311 -33.62 22.64 -2.50
C LEU A 311 -33.76 23.83 -1.52
N GLY A 312 -32.64 24.44 -1.11
CA GLY A 312 -32.58 25.47 -0.06
C GLY A 312 -32.34 24.88 1.33
N ASN A 313 -31.97 25.72 2.31
CA ASN A 313 -31.64 25.30 3.68
C ASN A 313 -30.60 24.17 3.73
N ASP A 314 -29.55 24.29 2.91
CA ASP A 314 -28.44 23.35 2.83
C ASP A 314 -28.83 21.92 2.37
N LEU A 315 -30.04 21.75 1.81
CA LEU A 315 -30.54 20.46 1.34
C LEU A 315 -30.25 20.24 -0.15
N TRP A 316 -29.74 19.05 -0.49
CA TRP A 316 -29.38 18.62 -1.85
C TRP A 316 -30.08 17.30 -2.20
N GLU A 317 -30.66 17.20 -3.40
CA GLU A 317 -31.49 16.06 -3.84
C GLU A 317 -31.10 15.55 -5.24
N ALA A 318 -31.17 14.24 -5.46
CA ALA A 318 -31.27 13.64 -6.80
C ALA A 318 -32.23 12.45 -6.84
N ALA A 319 -32.85 12.26 -8.00
CA ALA A 319 -33.61 11.06 -8.33
C ALA A 319 -32.74 10.16 -9.21
N LEU A 320 -32.36 8.99 -8.70
CA LEU A 320 -31.51 8.03 -9.38
C LEU A 320 -32.35 6.86 -9.87
N ARG A 321 -32.16 6.44 -11.12
CA ARG A 321 -32.81 5.24 -11.65
C ARG A 321 -31.94 4.01 -11.35
N LEU A 322 -32.20 3.37 -10.22
CA LEU A 322 -31.48 2.22 -9.69
C LEU A 322 -32.45 1.06 -9.47
N PRO A 323 -32.23 -0.10 -10.13
CA PRO A 323 -32.89 -1.34 -9.75
C PRO A 323 -32.65 -1.70 -8.26
N ALA A 324 -33.42 -2.64 -7.73
CA ALA A 324 -33.14 -3.18 -6.39
C ALA A 324 -31.72 -3.78 -6.34
N GLY A 325 -30.95 -3.44 -5.31
CA GLY A 325 -29.56 -3.83 -5.18
C GLY A 325 -28.74 -2.97 -4.22
N THR A 326 -27.49 -3.38 -4.00
CA THR A 326 -26.51 -2.64 -3.19
C THR A 326 -25.60 -1.83 -4.10
N TYR A 327 -25.58 -0.52 -3.87
CA TYR A 327 -24.81 0.46 -4.62
C TYR A 327 -23.77 1.15 -3.74
N TYR A 328 -22.68 1.56 -4.36
CA TYR A 328 -21.53 2.18 -3.71
C TYR A 328 -21.33 3.57 -4.27
N PHE A 329 -21.23 4.59 -3.42
CA PHE A 329 -21.19 5.98 -3.86
C PHE A 329 -20.43 6.90 -2.92
N ASN A 330 -20.03 8.06 -3.44
CA ASN A 330 -19.55 9.21 -2.67
C ASN A 330 -20.14 10.51 -3.27
N LEU A 331 -19.99 11.61 -2.54
CA LEU A 331 -20.37 12.95 -3.00
C LEU A 331 -19.14 13.70 -3.53
N VAL A 332 -19.33 14.57 -4.52
CA VAL A 332 -18.33 15.49 -5.04
C VAL A 332 -18.77 16.92 -4.77
N VAL A 333 -18.13 17.58 -3.83
CA VAL A 333 -18.45 18.92 -3.36
C VAL A 333 -17.60 19.96 -4.10
N ASN A 334 -18.21 21.07 -4.50
CA ASN A 334 -17.59 22.19 -5.22
C ASN A 334 -16.77 21.76 -6.47
N GLY A 335 -17.16 20.64 -7.08
CA GLY A 335 -16.53 20.04 -8.25
C GLY A 335 -15.10 19.51 -8.02
N LYS A 336 -14.62 19.44 -6.77
CA LYS A 336 -13.21 19.15 -6.46
C LYS A 336 -13.01 18.15 -5.33
N GLU A 337 -13.91 18.10 -4.36
CA GLU A 337 -13.72 17.35 -3.11
C GLU A 337 -14.62 16.11 -3.05
N TRP A 338 -14.04 14.94 -2.78
CA TRP A 338 -14.81 13.71 -2.59
C TRP A 338 -15.12 13.50 -1.12
N VAL A 339 -16.41 13.44 -0.78
CA VAL A 339 -16.92 13.37 0.58
C VAL A 339 -17.75 12.10 0.76
N VAL A 340 -17.53 11.41 1.87
CA VAL A 340 -18.37 10.29 2.29
C VAL A 340 -19.50 10.89 3.13
N PRO A 341 -20.77 10.81 2.67
CA PRO A 341 -21.87 11.35 3.44
C PRO A 341 -21.98 10.62 4.78
N GLY A 342 -22.27 11.35 5.84
CA GLY A 342 -22.56 10.76 7.14
C GLY A 342 -23.97 10.21 7.24
N GLY A 343 -24.23 9.35 8.24
CA GLY A 343 -25.56 8.79 8.50
C GLY A 343 -25.96 7.64 7.56
N VAL A 344 -25.07 7.19 6.67
CA VAL A 344 -25.28 6.02 5.81
C VAL A 344 -24.35 4.87 6.21
N ALA A 345 -24.74 3.64 5.90
CA ALA A 345 -23.84 2.51 6.02
C ALA A 345 -22.61 2.76 5.12
N THR A 346 -21.42 2.55 5.64
CA THR A 346 -20.17 2.69 4.89
C THR A 346 -19.43 1.37 4.87
N ILE A 347 -18.75 1.11 3.76
CA ILE A 347 -17.77 0.02 3.68
C ILE A 347 -16.40 0.60 3.41
N SER A 348 -15.39 -0.11 3.88
CA SER A 348 -14.02 0.16 3.49
C SER A 348 -13.89 -0.01 1.97
N ASP A 349 -13.25 0.94 1.31
CA ASP A 349 -12.90 0.82 -0.10
C ASP A 349 -11.69 -0.10 -0.34
N GLY A 350 -11.16 -0.71 0.74
CA GLY A 350 -9.91 -1.49 0.75
C GLY A 350 -8.66 -0.64 0.54
N MET A 351 -8.88 0.64 0.27
CA MET A 351 -7.99 1.75 0.03
C MET A 351 -7.46 2.40 1.28
N GLY A 352 -8.26 2.46 2.35
CA GLY A 352 -8.11 3.35 3.51
C GLY A 352 -8.97 4.62 3.42
N GLY A 353 -9.83 4.70 2.40
CA GLY A 353 -10.99 5.58 2.36
C GLY A 353 -12.27 4.84 2.75
N LEU A 354 -13.38 5.57 2.82
CA LEU A 354 -14.70 4.98 2.98
C LEU A 354 -15.52 5.21 1.70
N VAL A 355 -16.42 4.28 1.42
CA VAL A 355 -17.44 4.43 0.37
C VAL A 355 -18.80 4.21 1.01
N ALA A 356 -19.74 5.12 0.75
CA ALA A 356 -21.10 4.98 1.23
C ALA A 356 -21.83 3.86 0.49
N VAL A 357 -22.67 3.14 1.23
CA VAL A 357 -23.52 2.07 0.76
C VAL A 357 -24.96 2.58 0.69
N LEU A 358 -25.56 2.43 -0.49
CA LEU A 358 -26.97 2.67 -0.74
C LEU A 358 -27.64 1.33 -1.02
N ASN A 359 -28.55 0.91 -0.15
CA ASN A 359 -29.39 -0.26 -0.39
C ASN A 359 -30.72 0.21 -0.99
N VAL A 360 -31.04 -0.29 -2.17
CA VAL A 360 -32.33 -0.10 -2.83
C VAL A 360 -33.08 -1.42 -2.65
N LEU A 361 -34.13 -1.39 -1.81
CA LEU A 361 -34.93 -2.55 -1.41
C LEU A 361 -36.15 -2.76 -2.30
#